data_AF-A0A532TCS6-F1
#
_entry.id   AF-A0A532TCS6-F1
#
_cell.length_a   1.000
_cell.length_b   1.000
_cell.length_c   1.000
_cell.angle_alpha   90.00
_cell.angle_beta   90.00
_cell.angle_gamma   90.00
#
_symmetry.space_group_name_H-M   'P 1'
#
loop_
_entity.id
_entity.type
_entity.pdbx_description
1 polymer ?
#
loop_
_entity_poly.entity_id
_entity_poly.type
_entity_poly.pdbx_seq_one_letter_code
_entity_poly.pdbx_strand_id
1 'polypeptide(L)'
;MKLEDGETIIYVVGEKFRHCKALSIEIPINIITALENMKSIDEIIEKMSTLDVEPSNSLTPEEEFWGHCSSLEVWAENDYNTNLLDSALAFSLLKKLVDVGDPIAKKVLKKEIIRKMNSGFFPTIWSLVNANYPYFYFTPYDYEITFVAMKEKLTENQLRRIIELEAESSGGGGI
;
A
#
# COMPACT_ATOMS: atom_id res chain seq x y z
N MET A 1 -11.30 13.77 -6.91
CA MET A 1 -10.85 14.41 -5.64
C MET A 1 -11.47 15.79 -5.54
N LYS A 2 -11.40 16.45 -4.38
CA LYS A 2 -11.80 17.85 -4.23
C LYS A 2 -10.82 18.60 -3.33
N LEU A 3 -10.59 19.87 -3.62
CA LEU A 3 -9.92 20.80 -2.72
C LEU A 3 -10.98 21.44 -1.83
N GLU A 4 -10.94 21.17 -0.53
CA GLU A 4 -11.89 21.66 0.47
C GLU A 4 -11.12 22.30 1.60
N ASP A 5 -11.39 23.58 1.91
CA ASP A 5 -10.75 24.34 2.98
C ASP A 5 -9.20 24.35 2.91
N GLY A 6 -8.64 24.31 1.70
CA GLY A 6 -7.19 24.25 1.47
C GLY A 6 -6.58 22.84 1.61
N GLU A 7 -7.40 21.82 1.82
CA GLU A 7 -6.97 20.43 1.92
C GLU A 7 -7.44 19.59 0.73
N THR A 8 -6.57 18.72 0.23
CA THR A 8 -6.91 17.77 -0.84
C THR A 8 -7.61 16.55 -0.27
N ILE A 9 -8.87 16.34 -0.65
CA ILE A 9 -9.70 15.21 -0.18
C ILE A 9 -9.93 14.20 -1.29
N ILE A 10 -9.57 12.95 -1.02
CA ILE A 10 -9.85 11.81 -1.89
C ILE A 10 -11.26 11.28 -1.59
N TYR A 11 -11.98 10.92 -2.65
CA TYR A 11 -13.32 10.34 -2.57
C TYR A 11 -13.35 9.02 -3.34
N VAL A 12 -13.94 7.99 -2.73
CA VAL A 12 -14.19 6.70 -3.40
C VAL A 12 -15.70 6.44 -3.36
N VAL A 13 -16.33 6.37 -4.54
CA VAL A 13 -17.79 6.23 -4.71
C VAL A 13 -18.56 7.30 -3.92
N GLY A 14 -18.07 8.54 -3.97
CA GLY A 14 -18.70 9.69 -3.30
C GLY A 14 -18.46 9.77 -1.78
N GLU A 15 -17.82 8.78 -1.17
CA GLU A 15 -17.46 8.82 0.26
C GLU A 15 -16.05 9.37 0.49
N LYS A 16 -15.88 10.22 1.51
CA LYS A 16 -14.55 10.73 1.91
C LYS A 16 -13.65 9.55 2.31
N PHE A 17 -12.53 9.40 1.61
CA PHE A 17 -11.50 8.43 1.94
C PHE A 17 -10.56 9.04 3.00
N ARG A 18 -10.62 8.52 4.23
CA ARG A 18 -9.97 9.12 5.41
C ARG A 18 -8.70 8.40 5.89
N HIS A 19 -8.05 7.61 5.03
CA HIS A 19 -6.88 6.86 5.46
C HIS A 19 -5.56 7.62 5.23
N CYS A 20 -4.81 7.72 6.33
CA CYS A 20 -3.50 8.35 6.57
C CYS A 20 -3.41 9.89 6.54
N LYS A 21 -3.14 10.41 7.75
CA LYS A 21 -2.98 11.81 8.15
C LYS A 21 -1.57 12.36 7.92
N ALA A 22 -0.70 11.67 7.16
CA ALA A 22 0.75 11.89 7.32
C ALA A 22 1.66 11.61 6.12
N LEU A 23 1.16 11.37 4.91
CA LEU A 23 2.04 11.22 3.75
C LEU A 23 1.70 12.26 2.71
N SER A 24 2.42 13.38 2.84
CA SER A 24 2.68 14.35 1.79
C SER A 24 2.88 13.60 0.48
N ILE A 25 1.94 13.79 -0.45
CA ILE A 25 2.16 13.49 -1.86
C ILE A 25 3.06 14.64 -2.41
N GLU A 26 4.12 14.98 -1.69
CA GLU A 26 5.15 15.94 -2.10
C GLU A 26 6.17 15.16 -2.91
N ILE A 27 5.82 14.84 -4.16
CA ILE A 27 6.82 14.41 -5.13
C ILE A 27 7.10 15.65 -5.99
N PRO A 28 8.15 16.43 -5.68
CA PRO A 28 8.54 17.54 -6.53
C PRO A 28 8.71 17.08 -7.99
N ILE A 29 8.11 17.83 -8.92
CA ILE A 29 8.15 17.60 -10.37
C ILE A 29 9.60 17.48 -10.91
N ASN A 30 10.58 18.00 -10.18
CA ASN A 30 12.03 17.84 -10.40
C ASN A 30 12.51 16.37 -10.44
N ILE A 31 11.80 15.45 -9.77
CA ILE A 31 12.24 14.06 -9.58
C ILE A 31 12.19 13.24 -10.88
N ILE A 32 11.47 13.68 -11.92
CA ILE A 32 11.32 12.90 -13.16
C ILE A 32 12.69 12.52 -13.76
N THR A 33 13.71 13.37 -13.61
CA THR A 33 15.09 13.10 -14.04
C THR A 33 15.86 12.11 -13.15
N ALA A 34 15.44 11.88 -11.91
CA ALA A 34 16.02 10.91 -10.98
C ALA A 34 15.31 9.53 -10.99
N LEU A 35 14.19 9.41 -11.72
CA LEU A 35 13.38 8.18 -11.80
C LEU A 35 14.03 7.05 -12.59
N GLU A 36 15.08 7.32 -13.37
CA GLU A 36 15.67 6.30 -14.26
C GLU A 36 16.27 5.09 -13.51
N ASN A 37 16.48 5.19 -12.18
CA ASN A 37 17.12 4.14 -11.38
C ASN A 37 16.37 3.73 -10.09
N MET A 38 15.20 4.30 -9.76
CA MET A 38 14.49 3.99 -8.49
C MET A 38 13.28 3.09 -8.70
N LYS A 39 13.04 2.17 -7.75
CA LYS A 39 12.02 1.11 -7.90
C LYS A 39 10.63 1.52 -7.39
N SER A 40 10.55 2.50 -6.48
CA SER A 40 9.30 2.99 -5.91
C SER A 40 9.43 4.44 -5.42
N ILE A 41 8.28 5.10 -5.24
CA ILE A 41 8.20 6.44 -4.65
C ILE A 41 8.72 6.45 -3.20
N ASP A 42 8.46 5.41 -2.42
CA ASP A 42 8.99 5.31 -1.05
C ASP A 42 10.53 5.43 -1.00
N GLU A 43 11.24 4.85 -1.98
CA GLU A 43 12.71 4.92 -2.06
C GLU A 43 13.20 6.36 -2.32
N ILE A 44 12.39 7.16 -3.01
CA ILE A 44 12.65 8.56 -3.30
C ILE A 44 12.42 9.40 -2.04
N ILE A 45 11.30 9.18 -1.35
CA ILE A 45 10.94 9.87 -0.10
C ILE A 45 12.02 9.62 0.96
N GLU A 46 12.45 8.37 1.11
CA GLU A 46 13.52 7.99 2.05
C GLU A 46 14.82 8.75 1.71
N LYS A 47 15.27 8.73 0.45
CA LYS A 47 16.49 9.46 0.05
C LYS A 47 16.37 10.96 0.24
N MET A 48 15.23 11.58 -0.09
CA MET A 48 15.03 13.01 0.14
C MET A 48 15.10 13.38 1.62
N SER A 49 14.49 12.56 2.49
CA SER A 49 14.55 12.77 3.94
C SER A 49 15.98 12.76 4.49
N THR A 50 16.89 12.02 3.85
CA THR A 50 18.31 11.96 4.25
C THR A 50 19.16 13.10 3.72
N LEU A 51 18.69 13.86 2.74
CA LEU A 51 19.48 14.89 2.04
C LEU A 51 19.32 16.30 2.63
N ASP A 52 18.53 16.49 3.70
CA ASP A 52 18.21 17.81 4.29
C ASP A 52 17.84 18.86 3.22
N VAL A 53 17.20 18.40 2.14
CA VAL A 53 16.65 19.28 1.12
C VAL A 53 15.38 19.87 1.70
N GLU A 54 15.52 21.03 2.33
CA GLU A 54 14.40 21.91 2.64
C GLU A 54 13.54 22.02 1.37
N PRO A 55 12.22 21.76 1.43
CA PRO A 55 11.34 21.88 0.27
C PRO A 55 11.33 23.36 -0.15
N SER A 56 12.25 23.72 -1.05
CA SER A 56 12.42 25.08 -1.54
C SER A 56 11.32 25.34 -2.57
N ASN A 57 10.18 25.79 -2.06
CA ASN A 57 8.97 26.33 -2.69
C ASN A 57 7.75 25.58 -2.14
N SER A 58 7.09 26.19 -1.16
CA SER A 58 5.77 25.76 -0.72
C SER A 58 4.80 25.91 -1.90
N LEU A 59 4.37 24.78 -2.48
CA LEU A 59 3.32 24.76 -3.49
C LEU A 59 2.05 25.41 -2.92
N THR A 60 1.26 26.09 -3.74
CA THR A 60 -0.07 26.49 -3.29
C THR A 60 -0.95 25.25 -3.11
N PRO A 61 -1.99 25.30 -2.26
CA PRO A 61 -2.95 24.20 -2.13
C PRO A 61 -3.53 23.73 -3.49
N GLU A 62 -3.71 24.64 -4.44
CA GLU A 62 -4.15 24.33 -5.80
C GLU A 62 -3.09 23.58 -6.61
N GLU A 63 -1.83 24.02 -6.58
CA GLU A 63 -0.72 23.35 -7.28
C GLU A 63 -0.50 21.93 -6.74
N GLU A 64 -0.54 21.79 -5.41
CA GLU A 64 -0.49 20.50 -4.74
C GLU A 64 -1.67 19.61 -5.15
N PHE A 65 -2.90 20.15 -5.14
CA PHE A 65 -4.10 19.43 -5.56
C PHE A 65 -3.99 18.90 -7.00
N TRP A 66 -3.47 19.70 -7.93
CA TRP A 66 -3.24 19.28 -9.31
C TRP A 66 -2.19 18.17 -9.42
N GLY A 67 -1.12 18.26 -8.64
CA GLY A 67 -0.11 17.20 -8.52
C GLY A 67 -0.76 15.88 -8.09
N HIS A 68 -1.55 15.90 -7.01
CA HIS A 68 -2.18 14.70 -6.46
C HIS A 68 -3.20 14.09 -7.42
N CYS A 69 -3.99 14.93 -8.10
CA CYS A 69 -4.92 14.48 -9.12
C CYS A 69 -4.19 13.74 -10.26
N SER A 70 -3.10 14.32 -10.75
CA SER A 70 -2.30 13.74 -11.83
C SER A 70 -1.66 12.42 -11.41
N SER A 71 -1.12 12.33 -10.19
CA SER A 71 -0.57 11.08 -9.65
C SER A 71 -1.62 9.97 -9.55
N LEU A 72 -2.83 10.30 -9.07
CA LEU A 72 -3.91 9.32 -8.96
C LEU A 72 -4.50 8.91 -10.31
N GLU A 73 -4.55 9.82 -11.28
CA GLU A 73 -4.92 9.52 -12.67
C GLU A 73 -3.92 8.53 -13.29
N VAL A 74 -2.63 8.86 -13.26
CA VAL A 74 -1.57 7.97 -13.78
C VAL A 74 -1.59 6.61 -13.07
N TRP A 75 -1.78 6.58 -11.75
CA TRP A 75 -1.91 5.34 -11.00
C TRP A 75 -3.10 4.49 -11.46
N ALA A 76 -4.26 5.11 -11.69
CA ALA A 76 -5.46 4.42 -12.16
C ALA A 76 -5.34 3.94 -13.61
N GLU A 77 -4.73 4.73 -14.50
CA GLU A 77 -4.49 4.38 -15.90
C GLU A 77 -3.46 3.24 -16.07
N ASN A 78 -2.60 3.03 -15.07
CA ASN A 78 -1.58 1.99 -15.06
C ASN A 78 -1.98 0.78 -14.21
N ASP A 79 -3.25 0.39 -14.27
CA ASP A 79 -3.80 -0.79 -13.56
C ASP A 79 -3.44 -0.82 -12.07
N TYR A 80 -3.47 0.34 -11.40
CA TYR A 80 -3.12 0.50 -9.99
C TYR A 80 -1.70 0.07 -9.62
N ASN A 81 -0.73 0.23 -10.53
CA ASN A 81 0.68 -0.06 -10.25
C ASN A 81 1.15 0.65 -8.96
N THR A 82 1.36 -0.12 -7.90
CA THR A 82 1.63 0.41 -6.55
C THR A 82 2.98 1.09 -6.38
N ASN A 83 3.83 1.09 -7.41
CA ASN A 83 5.07 1.86 -7.40
C ASN A 83 4.86 3.33 -7.80
N LEU A 84 3.66 3.69 -8.30
CA LEU A 84 3.30 5.03 -8.79
C LEU A 84 2.63 5.91 -7.73
N LEU A 85 2.40 5.39 -6.52
CA LEU A 85 2.04 6.18 -5.34
C LEU A 85 2.91 5.76 -4.15
N ASP A 86 2.88 6.55 -3.07
CA ASP A 86 3.30 6.09 -1.75
C ASP A 86 2.62 4.75 -1.42
N SER A 87 3.39 3.78 -0.91
CA SER A 87 2.89 2.41 -0.77
C SER A 87 1.80 2.26 0.29
N ALA A 88 1.74 3.13 1.30
CA ALA A 88 0.68 3.11 2.30
C ALA A 88 -0.62 3.65 1.71
N LEU A 89 -0.56 4.73 0.93
CA LEU A 89 -1.70 5.28 0.19
C LEU A 89 -2.21 4.28 -0.86
N ALA A 90 -1.33 3.73 -1.69
CA ALA A 90 -1.68 2.75 -2.72
C ALA A 90 -2.41 1.55 -2.12
N PHE A 91 -1.87 0.98 -1.03
CA PHE A 91 -2.46 -0.19 -0.38
C PHE A 91 -3.84 0.12 0.22
N SER A 92 -3.99 1.28 0.85
CA SER A 92 -5.25 1.70 1.48
C SER A 92 -6.34 2.01 0.45
N LEU A 93 -5.97 2.63 -0.68
CA LEU A 93 -6.89 2.87 -1.79
C LEU A 93 -7.32 1.58 -2.46
N LEU A 94 -6.38 0.66 -2.73
CA LEU A 94 -6.70 -0.67 -3.26
C LEU A 94 -7.73 -1.39 -2.39
N LYS A 95 -7.56 -1.36 -1.06
CA LYS A 95 -8.52 -1.95 -0.13
C LYS A 95 -9.91 -1.32 -0.28
N LYS A 96 -10.00 0.02 -0.28
CA LYS A 96 -11.30 0.70 -0.43
C LYS A 96 -11.94 0.41 -1.80
N LEU A 97 -11.15 0.29 -2.86
CA LEU A 97 -11.62 -0.10 -4.19
C LEU A 97 -12.16 -1.54 -4.21
N VAL A 98 -11.51 -2.47 -3.52
CA VAL A 98 -12.04 -3.83 -3.33
C VAL A 98 -13.35 -3.81 -2.56
N ASP A 99 -13.44 -3.01 -1.48
CA ASP A 99 -14.64 -2.91 -0.66
C ASP A 99 -15.86 -2.45 -1.48
N VAL A 100 -15.64 -1.62 -2.52
CA VAL A 100 -16.70 -1.18 -3.45
C VAL A 100 -16.83 -2.07 -4.70
N GLY A 101 -16.10 -3.18 -4.77
CA GLY A 101 -16.30 -4.24 -5.77
C GLY A 101 -15.40 -4.16 -7.01
N ASP A 102 -14.31 -3.39 -6.98
CA ASP A 102 -13.39 -3.29 -8.13
C ASP A 102 -12.56 -4.60 -8.32
N PRO A 103 -12.73 -5.32 -9.45
CA PRO A 103 -12.05 -6.58 -9.68
C PRO A 103 -10.56 -6.42 -10.01
N ILE A 104 -10.16 -5.30 -10.62
CA ILE A 104 -8.75 -5.01 -10.94
C ILE A 104 -8.02 -4.74 -9.62
N ALA A 105 -8.58 -3.88 -8.76
CA ALA A 105 -8.02 -3.60 -7.45
C ALA A 105 -7.88 -4.87 -6.61
N LYS A 106 -8.86 -5.80 -6.66
CA LYS A 106 -8.76 -7.09 -5.95
C LYS A 106 -7.58 -7.94 -6.42
N LYS A 107 -7.35 -7.99 -7.72
CA LYS A 107 -6.23 -8.72 -8.32
C LYS A 107 -4.89 -8.09 -7.92
N VAL A 108 -4.80 -6.76 -7.95
CA VAL A 108 -3.57 -6.03 -7.60
C VAL A 108 -3.29 -6.14 -6.10
N LEU A 109 -4.29 -5.94 -5.24
CA LEU A 109 -4.15 -6.09 -3.79
C LEU A 109 -3.69 -7.49 -3.40
N LYS A 110 -4.24 -8.54 -4.02
CA LYS A 110 -3.78 -9.91 -3.80
C LYS A 110 -2.29 -10.08 -4.11
N LYS A 111 -1.82 -9.56 -5.25
CA LYS A 111 -0.40 -9.61 -5.64
C LYS A 111 0.48 -8.86 -4.64
N GLU A 112 0.03 -7.72 -4.14
CA GLU A 112 0.75 -6.93 -3.15
C GLU A 112 0.85 -7.64 -1.80
N ILE A 113 -0.21 -8.30 -1.34
CA ILE A 113 -0.18 -9.13 -0.13
C ILE A 113 0.84 -10.26 -0.31
N ILE A 114 0.81 -10.99 -1.44
CA ILE A 114 1.78 -12.06 -1.74
C ILE A 114 3.21 -11.51 -1.74
N ARG A 115 3.45 -10.37 -2.40
CA ARG A 115 4.76 -9.71 -2.47
C ARG A 115 5.28 -9.37 -1.08
N LYS A 116 4.45 -8.75 -0.24
CA LYS A 116 4.79 -8.36 1.14
C LYS A 116 4.99 -9.59 2.04
N MET A 117 4.20 -10.64 1.89
CA MET A 117 4.39 -11.90 2.62
C MET A 117 5.72 -12.58 2.26
N ASN A 118 6.08 -12.54 0.98
CA ASN A 118 7.33 -13.11 0.49
C ASN A 118 8.56 -12.21 0.74
N SER A 119 8.42 -11.07 1.41
CA SER A 119 9.54 -10.15 1.69
C SER A 119 10.55 -10.70 2.71
N GLY A 120 10.12 -11.63 3.57
CA GLY A 120 10.90 -12.09 4.72
C GLY A 120 10.93 -11.09 5.90
N PHE A 121 10.31 -9.91 5.75
CA PHE A 121 10.26 -8.92 6.82
C PHE A 121 9.10 -9.21 7.78
N PHE A 122 9.44 -9.88 8.89
CA PHE A 122 8.47 -10.41 9.85
C PHE A 122 7.42 -9.40 10.34
N PRO A 123 7.74 -8.13 10.70
CA PRO A 123 6.71 -7.18 11.13
C PRO A 123 5.62 -6.93 10.08
N THR A 124 5.99 -6.84 8.81
CA THR A 124 5.04 -6.69 7.70
C THR A 124 4.19 -7.95 7.53
N ILE A 125 4.82 -9.13 7.55
CA ILE A 125 4.14 -10.42 7.44
C ILE A 125 3.13 -10.59 8.58
N TRP A 126 3.57 -10.37 9.81
CA TRP A 126 2.76 -10.45 11.02
C TRP A 126 1.55 -9.52 10.94
N SER A 127 1.75 -8.25 10.54
CA SER A 127 0.66 -7.28 10.37
C SER A 127 -0.39 -7.78 9.37
N LEU A 128 0.04 -8.38 8.25
CA LEU A 128 -0.87 -8.91 7.23
C LEU A 128 -1.68 -10.12 7.73
N VAL A 129 -1.01 -11.07 8.40
CA VAL A 129 -1.67 -12.27 8.96
C VAL A 129 -2.63 -11.89 10.08
N ASN A 130 -2.21 -11.02 11.01
CA ASN A 130 -3.04 -10.55 12.12
C ASN A 130 -4.28 -9.78 11.67
N ALA A 131 -4.21 -9.09 10.53
CA ALA A 131 -5.36 -8.45 9.92
C ALA A 131 -6.18 -9.39 9.00
N ASN A 132 -5.88 -10.69 8.99
CA ASN A 132 -6.55 -11.74 8.21
C ASN A 132 -6.56 -11.51 6.68
N TYR A 133 -5.62 -10.76 6.13
CA TYR A 133 -5.55 -10.53 4.68
C TYR A 133 -5.43 -11.85 3.88
N PRO A 134 -4.58 -12.83 4.25
CA PRO A 134 -4.52 -14.08 3.49
C PRO A 134 -5.88 -14.78 3.41
N TYR A 135 -6.60 -14.85 4.54
CA TYR A 135 -7.92 -15.49 4.59
C TYR A 135 -8.94 -14.87 3.63
N PHE A 136 -8.98 -13.53 3.51
CA PHE A 136 -9.96 -12.85 2.65
C PHE A 136 -9.60 -12.86 1.17
N TYR A 137 -8.30 -12.93 0.84
CA TYR A 137 -7.83 -12.65 -0.52
C TYR A 137 -7.23 -13.87 -1.23
N PHE A 138 -6.81 -14.90 -0.51
CA PHE A 138 -6.10 -16.04 -1.10
C PHE A 138 -7.05 -17.19 -1.40
N THR A 139 -6.82 -17.85 -2.52
CA THR A 139 -7.27 -19.22 -2.72
C THR A 139 -6.39 -20.18 -1.91
N PRO A 140 -6.81 -21.44 -1.68
CA PRO A 140 -5.95 -22.44 -1.05
C PRO A 140 -4.60 -22.60 -1.77
N TYR A 141 -4.59 -22.49 -3.10
CA TYR A 141 -3.37 -22.52 -3.89
C TYR A 141 -2.48 -21.30 -3.66
N ASP A 142 -3.04 -20.08 -3.65
CA ASP A 142 -2.27 -18.87 -3.34
C ASP A 142 -1.64 -18.96 -1.94
N TYR A 143 -2.37 -19.53 -0.98
CA TYR A 143 -1.90 -19.74 0.38
C TYR A 143 -0.74 -20.73 0.44
N GLU A 144 -0.89 -21.91 -0.18
CA GLU A 144 0.14 -22.95 -0.20
C GLU A 144 1.48 -22.43 -0.76
N ILE A 145 1.45 -21.81 -1.95
CA ILE A 145 2.67 -21.32 -2.59
C ILE A 145 3.33 -20.18 -1.81
N THR A 146 2.53 -19.29 -1.22
CA THR A 146 3.04 -18.15 -0.45
C THR A 146 3.61 -18.60 0.88
N PHE A 147 2.94 -19.55 1.55
CA PHE A 147 3.41 -20.09 2.82
C PHE A 147 4.75 -20.82 2.67
N VAL A 148 4.92 -21.64 1.62
CA VAL A 148 6.19 -22.32 1.33
C VAL A 148 7.32 -21.30 1.14
N ALA A 149 7.13 -20.30 0.28
CA ALA A 149 8.14 -19.28 0.01
C ALA A 149 8.45 -18.39 1.24
N MET A 150 7.45 -18.08 2.04
CA MET A 150 7.60 -17.32 3.29
C MET A 150 8.36 -18.12 4.34
N LYS A 151 8.08 -19.43 4.48
CA LYS A 151 8.70 -20.31 5.46
C LYS A 151 10.22 -20.37 5.34
N GLU A 152 10.73 -20.34 4.12
CA GLU A 152 12.17 -20.35 3.84
C GLU A 152 12.91 -19.10 4.34
N LYS A 153 12.18 -18.01 4.62
CA LYS A 153 12.74 -16.70 4.97
C LYS A 153 12.58 -16.31 6.44
N LEU A 154 11.84 -17.11 7.21
CA LEU A 154 11.52 -16.83 8.61
C LEU A 154 12.20 -17.81 9.55
N THR A 155 12.50 -17.35 10.76
CA THR A 155 12.96 -18.22 11.85
C THR A 155 11.84 -19.13 12.34
N GLU A 156 12.18 -20.27 12.94
CA GLU A 156 11.20 -21.18 13.53
C GLU A 156 10.29 -20.50 14.56
N ASN A 157 10.84 -19.60 15.39
CA ASN A 157 10.06 -18.83 16.37
C ASN A 157 9.05 -17.89 15.71
N GLN A 158 9.42 -17.25 14.60
CA GLN A 158 8.52 -16.38 13.84
C GLN A 158 7.40 -17.19 13.18
N LEU A 159 7.74 -18.34 12.59
CA LEU A 159 6.77 -19.23 11.96
C LEU A 159 5.77 -19.79 12.96
N ARG A 160 6.27 -20.22 14.13
CA ARG A 160 5.43 -20.72 15.21
C ARG A 160 4.38 -19.68 15.63
N ARG A 161 4.78 -18.43 15.80
CA ARG A 161 3.85 -17.33 16.14
C ARG A 161 2.75 -17.14 15.09
N ILE A 162 3.11 -17.20 13.80
CA ILE A 162 2.15 -17.07 12.70
C ILE A 162 1.13 -18.22 12.74
N ILE A 163 1.60 -19.46 12.89
CA ILE A 163 0.74 -20.65 12.93
C ILE A 163 -0.20 -20.63 14.15
N GLU A 164 0.30 -20.22 15.32
CA GLU A 164 -0.51 -20.09 16.54
C GLU A 164 -1.67 -19.09 16.34
N LEU A 165 -1.39 -17.94 15.73
CA LEU A 165 -2.39 -16.91 15.44
C LEU A 165 -3.46 -17.39 14.45
N GLU A 166 -3.09 -18.18 13.44
CA GLU A 166 -4.03 -18.75 12.47
C GLU A 166 -4.91 -19.84 13.09
N ALA A 167 -4.36 -20.64 14.01
CA ALA A 167 -5.12 -21.64 14.76
C ALA A 167 -6.16 -21.00 15.69
N GLU A 168 -5.81 -19.89 16.35
CA GLU A 168 -6.75 -19.10 17.17
C GLU A 168 -7.88 -18.50 16.32
N SER A 169 -7.55 -18.00 15.13
CA SER A 169 -8.51 -17.39 14.21
C SER A 169 -9.49 -18.39 13.59
N SER A 170 -9.10 -19.66 13.47
CA SER A 170 -9.94 -20.74 12.93
C SER A 170 -10.76 -21.48 14.00
N GLY A 171 -10.41 -21.35 15.29
CA GLY A 171 -11.15 -21.93 16.41
C GLY A 171 -12.35 -21.12 16.93
N GLY A 172 -12.52 -19.86 16.50
CA GLY A 172 -13.59 -18.96 16.99
C GLY A 172 -14.91 -18.99 16.20
N GLY A 173 -15.01 -19.77 15.13
CA GLY A 173 -16.17 -19.84 14.23
C GLY A 173 -17.24 -20.87 14.61
N GLY A 174 -17.42 -21.15 15.89
CA GLY A 174 -18.44 -22.06 16.41
C GLY A 174 -19.39 -21.37 17.37
N ILE A 175 -20.45 -20.74 16.84
CA ILE A 175 -21.71 -20.50 17.53
C ILE A 175 -22.84 -20.90 16.60
#